data_AF-A0A2R5F0B1-F1
#
_entry.id   AF-A0A2R5F0B1-F1
#
_cell.length_a   1.000
_cell.length_b   1.000
_cell.length_c   1.000
_cell.angle_alpha   90.00
_cell.angle_beta   90.00
_cell.angle_gamma   90.00
#
_symmetry.space_group_name_H-M   'P 1'
#
loop_
_entity.id
_entity.type
_entity.pdbx_description
1 polymer ?
#
loop_
_entity_poly.entity_id
_entity_poly.type
_entity_poly.pdbx_seq_one_letter_code
_entity_poly.pdbx_strand_id
1 'polypeptide(L)'
;MFPFFKKDRVEIGRKQVEIPKLTRARLKKLTEHIGTIGEYLVKLFLTPENDRAVFIVAAADVAIDEIYELTALLSDLPIEYLDEQASLAECTEFLKLTWEKNDINAALGNVSGLIPPMAQQFVQSILARMEQAKG
;
A
#
# COMPACT_ATOMS: atom_id res chain seq x y z
N MET A 1 -1.84 -19.15 -24.91
CA MET A 1 -1.80 -18.53 -23.58
C MET A 1 -0.36 -18.11 -23.34
N PHE A 2 -0.05 -16.82 -23.48
CA PHE A 2 1.33 -16.33 -23.34
C PHE A 2 1.77 -16.43 -21.86
N PRO A 3 3.00 -16.87 -21.56
CA PRO A 3 3.49 -16.90 -20.20
C PRO A 3 3.61 -15.45 -19.72
N PHE A 4 2.91 -15.10 -18.63
CA PHE A 4 3.14 -13.87 -17.90
C PHE A 4 4.56 -13.94 -17.31
N PHE A 5 5.55 -13.37 -18.00
CA PHE A 5 6.86 -13.14 -17.41
C PHE A 5 6.67 -12.17 -16.25
N LYS A 6 6.84 -12.65 -15.00
CA LYS A 6 6.86 -11.76 -13.81
C LYS A 6 8.01 -10.78 -14.03
N LYS A 7 7.70 -9.48 -14.13
CA LYS A 7 8.68 -8.41 -14.31
C LYS A 7 9.50 -8.29 -13.02
N ASP A 8 10.75 -8.74 -13.06
CA ASP A 8 11.64 -8.74 -11.88
C ASP A 8 12.34 -7.40 -11.62
N ARG A 9 12.28 -6.48 -12.60
CA ARG A 9 12.91 -5.16 -12.52
C ARG A 9 12.02 -4.09 -13.16
N VAL A 10 12.04 -2.88 -12.62
CA VAL A 10 11.39 -1.70 -13.19
C VAL A 10 12.39 -0.57 -13.32
N GLU A 11 12.07 0.38 -14.18
CA GLU A 11 12.77 1.65 -14.25
C GLU A 11 12.04 2.66 -13.37
N ILE A 12 12.79 3.35 -12.52
CA ILE A 12 12.30 4.48 -11.72
C ILE A 12 13.18 5.68 -12.06
N GLY A 13 12.63 6.62 -12.84
CA GLY A 13 13.40 7.70 -13.44
C GLY A 13 14.41 7.15 -14.44
N ARG A 14 15.70 7.15 -14.07
CA ARG A 14 16.79 6.60 -14.90
C ARG A 14 17.50 5.39 -14.27
N LYS A 15 16.95 4.85 -13.18
CA LYS A 15 17.54 3.73 -12.43
C LYS A 15 16.73 2.45 -12.61
N GLN A 16 17.44 1.36 -12.90
CA GLN A 16 16.88 0.00 -12.93
C GLN A 16 16.86 -0.59 -11.53
N VAL A 17 15.67 -0.76 -10.98
CA VAL A 17 15.42 -1.25 -9.62
C VAL A 17 14.88 -2.68 -9.69
N GLU A 18 15.39 -3.56 -8.84
CA GLU A 18 14.85 -4.91 -8.69
C GLU A 18 13.61 -4.90 -7.81
N ILE A 19 12.58 -5.66 -8.19
CA ILE A 19 11.40 -5.87 -7.35
C ILE A 19 11.79 -6.75 -6.15
N PRO A 20 11.80 -6.20 -4.92
CA PRO A 20 12.35 -6.91 -3.77
C PRO A 20 11.39 -7.98 -3.25
N LYS A 21 11.96 -8.97 -2.56
CA LYS A 21 11.17 -9.86 -1.69
C LYS A 21 10.91 -9.16 -0.35
N LEU A 22 9.68 -9.19 0.12
CA LEU A 22 9.27 -8.66 1.42
C LEU A 22 9.67 -9.63 2.54
N THR A 23 10.94 -9.61 2.90
CA THR A 23 11.47 -10.34 4.05
C THR A 23 10.95 -9.74 5.36
N ARG A 24 11.06 -10.48 6.47
CA ARG A 24 10.72 -9.98 7.82
C ARG A 24 11.33 -8.60 8.11
N ALA A 25 12.58 -8.36 7.70
CA ALA A 25 13.25 -7.08 7.94
C ALA A 25 12.58 -5.93 7.19
N ARG A 26 12.23 -6.13 5.90
CA ARG A 26 11.53 -5.12 5.09
C ARG A 26 10.10 -4.90 5.57
N LEU A 27 9.39 -5.98 5.90
CA LEU A 27 8.04 -5.90 6.49
C LEU A 27 8.02 -5.14 7.81
N LYS A 28 9.01 -5.37 8.69
CA LYS A 28 9.10 -4.63 9.95
C LYS A 28 9.29 -3.13 9.72
N LYS A 29 10.18 -2.76 8.79
CA LYS A 29 10.38 -1.35 8.42
C LYS A 29 9.11 -0.73 7.80
N LEU A 30 8.38 -1.50 6.98
CA LEU A 30 7.09 -1.06 6.43
C LEU A 30 6.09 -0.78 7.55
N THR A 31 5.93 -1.66 8.54
CA THR A 31 5.00 -1.45 9.65
C THR A 31 5.40 -0.31 10.59
N GLU A 32 6.69 0.05 10.62
CA GLU A 32 7.18 1.23 11.34
C GLU A 32 6.88 2.53 10.58
N HIS A 33 6.55 2.45 9.29
CA HIS A 33 6.31 3.60 8.39
C HIS A 33 4.83 3.77 8.01
N ILE A 34 4.07 2.68 7.86
CA ILE A 34 2.65 2.66 7.49
C ILE A 34 1.81 2.93 8.75
N GLY A 35 1.64 4.20 9.08
CA GLY A 35 0.69 4.66 10.09
C GLY A 35 -0.45 5.49 9.49
N THR A 36 -0.21 6.15 8.36
CA THR A 36 -0.92 7.40 8.04
C THR A 36 -2.03 7.21 7.00
N ILE A 37 -1.79 6.50 5.88
CA ILE A 37 -2.82 6.21 4.86
C ILE A 37 -4.05 5.55 5.49
N GLY A 38 -3.85 4.60 6.42
CA GLY A 38 -4.95 3.93 7.12
C GLY A 38 -5.80 4.89 7.94
N GLU A 39 -5.16 5.84 8.63
CA GLU A 39 -5.84 6.88 9.41
C GLU A 39 -6.60 7.87 8.50
N TYR A 40 -6.03 8.26 7.36
CA TYR A 40 -6.70 9.14 6.39
C TYR A 40 -7.91 8.49 5.73
N LEU A 41 -7.86 7.19 5.44
CA LEU A 41 -9.04 6.46 4.95
C LEU A 41 -10.17 6.48 5.99
N VAL A 42 -9.86 6.19 7.25
CA VAL A 42 -10.85 6.26 8.34
C VAL A 42 -11.42 7.67 8.48
N LYS A 43 -10.57 8.70 8.46
CA LYS A 43 -11.00 10.10 8.53
C LYS A 43 -11.87 10.50 7.33
N LEU A 44 -11.54 10.07 6.10
CA LEU A 44 -12.36 10.33 4.91
C LEU A 44 -13.78 9.81 5.06
N PHE A 45 -13.94 8.60 5.61
CA PHE A 45 -15.26 8.01 5.86
C PHE A 45 -16.07 8.81 6.90
N LEU A 46 -15.39 9.36 7.90
CA LEU A 46 -16.01 10.17 8.96
C LEU A 46 -16.25 11.62 8.53
N THR A 47 -15.61 12.09 7.46
CA THR A 47 -15.77 13.45 6.93
C THR A 47 -17.16 13.63 6.30
N PRO A 48 -17.90 14.70 6.67
CA PRO A 48 -19.15 15.10 6.04
C PRO A 48 -19.03 15.28 4.53
N GLU A 49 -20.04 14.91 3.75
CA GLU A 49 -19.95 14.88 2.28
C GLU A 49 -19.55 16.20 1.63
N ASN A 50 -20.02 17.30 2.19
CA ASN A 50 -19.71 18.67 1.78
C ASN A 50 -18.22 19.04 1.95
N ASP A 51 -17.50 18.32 2.82
CA ASP A 51 -16.09 18.59 3.15
C ASP A 51 -15.15 17.51 2.58
N ARG A 52 -15.71 16.41 2.03
CA ARG A 52 -14.93 15.29 1.48
C ARG A 52 -14.03 15.71 0.33
N ALA A 53 -14.44 16.65 -0.53
CA ALA A 53 -13.59 17.10 -1.64
C ALA A 53 -12.29 17.76 -1.15
N VAL A 54 -12.38 18.60 -0.12
CA VAL A 54 -11.21 19.24 0.51
C VAL A 54 -10.35 18.21 1.23
N PHE A 55 -10.99 17.26 1.92
CA PHE A 55 -10.30 16.16 2.57
C PHE A 55 -9.58 15.25 1.56
N ILE A 56 -10.19 14.92 0.43
CA ILE A 56 -9.59 14.08 -0.63
C ILE A 56 -8.32 14.73 -1.17
N VAL A 57 -8.33 16.05 -1.39
CA VAL A 57 -7.14 16.77 -1.85
C VAL A 57 -6.04 16.74 -0.79
N ALA A 58 -6.37 16.99 0.49
CA ALA A 58 -5.40 16.91 1.58
C ALA A 58 -4.87 15.48 1.81
N ALA A 59 -5.73 14.48 1.67
CA ALA A 59 -5.37 13.07 1.79
C ALA A 59 -4.57 12.58 0.58
N ALA A 60 -4.76 13.17 -0.59
CA ALA A 60 -3.98 12.85 -1.79
C ALA A 60 -2.52 13.28 -1.62
N ASP A 61 -2.26 14.46 -1.04
CA ASP A 61 -0.91 14.95 -0.73
C ASP A 61 -0.16 13.94 0.17
N VAL A 62 -0.80 13.56 1.29
CA VAL A 62 -0.21 12.56 2.20
C VAL A 62 -0.07 11.18 1.56
N ALA A 63 -1.04 10.76 0.74
CA ALA A 63 -0.95 9.48 0.06
C ALA A 63 0.19 9.46 -0.97
N ILE A 64 0.46 10.59 -1.63
CA ILE A 64 1.60 10.74 -2.54
C ILE A 64 2.90 10.62 -1.75
N ASP A 65 3.05 11.35 -0.64
CA ASP A 65 4.24 11.27 0.21
C ASP A 65 4.50 9.84 0.67
N GLU A 66 3.48 9.15 1.20
CA GLU A 66 3.63 7.78 1.68
C GLU A 66 3.96 6.79 0.54
N ILE A 67 3.45 7.00 -0.68
CA ILE A 67 3.85 6.19 -1.86
C ILE A 67 5.35 6.36 -2.17
N TYR A 68 5.87 7.58 -2.11
CA TYR A 68 7.27 7.88 -2.40
C TYR A 68 8.18 7.36 -1.27
N GLU A 69 7.80 7.56 -0.02
CA GLU A 69 8.46 7.01 1.16
C GLU A 69 8.56 5.47 1.14
N LEU A 70 7.44 4.79 0.85
CA LEU A 70 7.42 3.34 0.71
C LEU A 70 8.27 2.86 -0.46
N THR A 71 8.26 3.61 -1.56
CA THR A 71 9.10 3.32 -2.72
C THR A 71 10.58 3.49 -2.37
N ALA A 72 10.98 4.56 -1.67
CA ALA A 72 12.36 4.77 -1.21
C ALA A 72 12.83 3.62 -0.33
N LEU A 73 12.01 3.26 0.66
CA LEU A 73 12.29 2.18 1.61
C LEU A 73 12.48 0.82 0.92
N LEU A 74 11.69 0.53 -0.11
CA LEU A 74 11.69 -0.77 -0.77
C LEU A 74 12.64 -0.84 -1.97
N SER A 75 12.87 0.25 -2.67
CA SER A 75 13.81 0.31 -3.80
C SER A 75 15.26 0.53 -3.37
N ASP A 76 15.48 0.86 -2.08
CA ASP A 76 16.76 1.32 -1.54
C ASP A 76 17.29 2.59 -2.27
N LEU A 77 16.38 3.35 -2.90
CA LEU A 77 16.67 4.67 -3.47
C LEU A 77 16.48 5.76 -2.42
N PRO A 78 17.33 6.81 -2.42
CA PRO A 78 17.10 7.97 -1.57
C PRO A 78 15.83 8.70 -1.99
N ILE A 79 15.08 9.23 -1.01
CA ILE A 79 13.81 9.92 -1.25
C ILE A 79 14.01 11.13 -2.17
N GLU A 80 15.11 11.85 -2.00
CA GLU A 80 15.45 13.04 -2.79
C GLU A 80 15.62 12.71 -4.28
N TYR A 81 16.04 11.48 -4.61
CA TYR A 81 16.09 11.04 -6.00
C TYR A 81 14.69 10.79 -6.56
N LEU A 82 13.76 10.26 -5.76
CA LEU A 82 12.39 10.01 -6.20
C LEU A 82 11.66 11.33 -6.44
N ASP A 83 11.83 12.30 -5.55
CA ASP A 83 11.19 13.62 -5.65
C ASP A 83 11.50 14.33 -6.98
N GLU A 84 12.73 14.16 -7.48
CA GLU A 84 13.18 14.82 -8.71
C GLU A 84 13.02 13.98 -9.98
N GLN A 85 13.06 12.65 -9.87
CA GLN A 85 13.26 11.77 -11.02
C GLN A 85 12.14 10.74 -11.22
N ALA A 86 11.32 10.48 -10.20
CA ALA A 86 10.29 9.46 -10.26
C ALA A 86 8.90 10.08 -10.41
N SER A 87 8.12 9.53 -11.34
CA SER A 87 6.70 9.80 -11.43
C SER A 87 5.91 8.91 -10.46
N LEU A 88 4.74 9.40 -10.04
CA LEU A 88 3.80 8.63 -9.23
C LEU A 88 3.42 7.30 -9.90
N ALA A 89 3.36 7.26 -11.23
CA ALA A 89 3.06 6.05 -11.98
C ALA A 89 4.15 4.97 -11.83
N GLU A 90 5.43 5.36 -11.86
CA GLU A 90 6.56 4.43 -11.66
C GLU A 90 6.59 3.90 -10.22
N CYS A 91 6.40 4.77 -9.23
CA CYS A 91 6.34 4.39 -7.82
C CYS A 91 5.18 3.41 -7.55
N THR A 92 3.98 3.71 -8.08
CA THR A 92 2.81 2.83 -7.92
C THR A 92 2.96 1.51 -8.66
N GLU A 93 3.55 1.48 -9.86
CA GLU A 93 3.87 0.25 -10.58
C GLU A 93 4.86 -0.61 -9.78
N PHE A 94 5.93 -0.01 -9.25
CA PHE A 94 6.92 -0.68 -8.42
C PHE A 94 6.30 -1.33 -7.18
N LEU A 95 5.46 -0.58 -6.44
CA LEU A 95 4.78 -1.08 -5.24
C LEU A 95 3.80 -2.22 -5.59
N LYS A 96 3.03 -2.08 -6.67
CA LYS A 96 2.12 -3.13 -7.15
C LYS A 96 2.88 -4.41 -7.49
N LEU A 97 3.94 -4.32 -8.28
CA LEU A 97 4.74 -5.49 -8.66
C LEU A 97 5.43 -6.11 -7.45
N THR A 98 5.85 -5.30 -6.47
CA THR A 98 6.38 -5.79 -5.19
C THR A 98 5.32 -6.59 -4.43
N TRP A 99 4.08 -6.10 -4.36
CA TRP A 99 2.97 -6.81 -3.73
C TRP A 99 2.66 -8.14 -4.42
N GLU A 100 2.58 -8.14 -5.76
CA GLU A 100 2.29 -9.31 -6.59
C GLU A 100 3.43 -10.35 -6.54
N LYS A 101 4.70 -9.93 -6.52
CA LYS A 101 5.85 -10.84 -6.42
C LYS A 101 5.86 -11.63 -5.11
N ASN A 102 5.33 -11.02 -4.04
CA ASN A 102 5.32 -11.61 -2.70
C ASN A 102 4.00 -12.31 -2.36
N ASP A 103 3.07 -12.40 -3.31
CA ASP A 103 1.76 -13.05 -3.17
C ASP A 103 1.05 -12.64 -1.86
N ILE A 104 1.13 -11.35 -1.49
CA ILE A 104 0.66 -10.88 -0.17
C ILE A 104 -0.82 -11.16 0.05
N ASN A 105 -1.65 -11.11 -1.00
CA ASN A 105 -3.07 -11.50 -0.91
C ASN A 105 -3.24 -12.95 -0.46
N ALA A 106 -2.41 -13.87 -0.95
CA ALA A 106 -2.43 -15.27 -0.53
C ALA A 106 -1.88 -15.43 0.91
N ALA A 107 -0.81 -14.70 1.25
CA ALA A 107 -0.27 -14.68 2.60
C ALA A 107 -1.31 -14.20 3.63
N LEU A 108 -2.03 -13.10 3.36
CA LEU A 108 -3.11 -12.59 4.20
C LEU A 108 -4.31 -13.54 4.24
N GLY A 109 -4.69 -14.15 3.12
CA GLY A 109 -5.73 -15.17 3.07
C GLY A 109 -5.41 -16.38 3.96
N ASN A 110 -4.17 -16.86 3.92
CA ASN A 110 -3.71 -17.95 4.78
C ASN A 110 -3.69 -17.55 6.26
N VAL A 111 -3.31 -16.31 6.57
CA VAL A 111 -3.38 -15.78 7.94
C VAL A 111 -4.83 -15.69 8.43
N SER A 112 -5.79 -15.30 7.58
CA SER A 112 -7.21 -15.26 7.96
C SER A 112 -7.77 -16.65 8.35
N GLY A 113 -7.23 -17.72 7.73
CA GLY A 113 -7.51 -19.11 8.11
C GLY A 113 -6.85 -19.55 9.43
N LEU A 114 -5.85 -18.80 9.91
CA LEU A 114 -5.18 -18.99 11.19
C LEU A 114 -5.73 -18.08 12.30
N ILE A 115 -6.61 -17.12 11.97
CA ILE A 115 -7.31 -16.28 12.95
C ILE A 115 -8.28 -17.19 13.71
N PRO A 116 -8.14 -17.34 15.04
CA PRO A 116 -9.04 -18.17 15.84
C PRO A 116 -10.49 -17.73 15.64
N PRO A 117 -11.48 -18.64 15.66
CA PRO A 117 -12.88 -18.32 15.41
C PRO A 117 -13.43 -17.14 16.25
N MET A 118 -12.88 -16.93 17.46
CA MET A 118 -13.22 -15.76 18.29
C MET A 118 -12.80 -14.41 17.70
N ALA A 119 -11.69 -14.34 16.97
CA ALA A 119 -11.19 -13.11 16.35
C ALA A 119 -11.78 -12.87 14.94
N GLN A 120 -12.38 -13.88 14.32
CA GLN A 120 -13.12 -13.72 13.07
C GLN A 120 -14.37 -12.84 13.25
N GLN A 121 -15.04 -12.93 14.40
CA GLN A 121 -16.18 -12.06 14.72
C GLN A 121 -15.78 -10.59 14.82
N PHE A 122 -14.57 -10.28 15.27
CA PHE A 122 -14.05 -8.91 15.33
C PHE A 122 -13.82 -8.36 13.90
N VAL A 123 -13.15 -9.12 13.03
CA VAL A 123 -12.92 -8.71 11.63
C VAL A 123 -14.23 -8.60 10.85
N GLN A 124 -15.15 -9.55 11.02
CA GLN A 124 -16.48 -9.51 10.41
C GLN A 124 -17.31 -8.32 10.92
N SER A 125 -17.17 -7.94 12.20
CA SER A 125 -17.85 -6.75 12.74
C SER A 125 -17.31 -5.44 12.14
N ILE A 126 -16.03 -5.39 11.80
CA ILE A 126 -15.43 -4.25 11.10
C ILE A 126 -15.93 -4.20 9.66
N LEU A 127 -15.92 -5.33 8.95
CA LEU A 127 -16.40 -5.43 7.57
C LEU A 127 -17.91 -5.13 7.44
N ALA A 128 -18.75 -5.64 8.35
CA ALA A 128 -20.18 -5.38 8.36
C ALA A 128 -20.51 -3.91 8.63
N ARG A 129 -19.73 -3.25 9.51
CA ARG A 129 -19.84 -1.81 9.75
C ARG A 129 -19.44 -0.98 8.53
N MET A 130 -18.45 -1.46 7.76
CA MET A 130 -18.05 -0.83 6.49
C MET A 130 -19.09 -1.01 5.38
N GLU A 131 -19.84 -2.12 5.34
CA GLU A 131 -20.94 -2.31 4.39
C GLU A 131 -22.19 -1.50 4.75
N GLN A 132 -22.52 -1.37 6.04
CA GLN A 132 -23.64 -0.54 6.48
C GLN A 132 -23.42 0.96 6.24
N ALA A 133 -22.17 1.42 6.21
CA ALA A 133 -21.82 2.80 5.87
C ALA A 133 -21.90 3.11 4.36
N LYS A 134 -22.21 2.12 3.51
CA LYS A 134 -22.44 2.28 2.06
C LYS A 134 -23.93 2.34 1.68
N GLY A 135 -24.84 2.21 2.66
CA GLY A 135 -26.28 2.30 2.47
C GLY A 135 -26.82 3.70 2.77
#